data_AF-A0A2V9WYG6-F1
#
_entry.id   AF-A0A2V9WYG6-F1
#
_cell.length_a   1.000
_cell.length_b   1.000
_cell.length_c   1.000
_cell.angle_alpha   90.00
_cell.angle_beta   90.00
_cell.angle_gamma   90.00
#
_symmetry.space_group_name_H-M   'P 1'
#
loop_
_entity.id
_entity.type
_entity.pdbx_description
1 polymer ?
#
loop_
_entity_poly.entity_id
_entity_poly.type
_entity_poly.pdbx_seq_one_letter_code
_entity_poly.pdbx_strand_id
1 'polypeptide(L)'
;MLEFALRALYLPGTWEDRIFFMAKVFTIPVPPKFGSKRRERTADPRYVDGQRLLVEAMKYLAQSDPVSNRSAIELISEHVRTRFRMSDSPLG
;
A
#
# COMPACT_ATOMS: atom_id res chain seq x y z
N MET A 1 -65.82 -50.82 5.50
CA MET A 1 -66.12 -50.29 6.84
C MET A 1 -66.04 -51.47 7.79
N LEU A 2 -64.91 -51.79 8.44
CA LEU A 2 -64.48 -51.15 9.69
C LEU A 2 -63.13 -51.80 10.13
N GLU A 3 -62.04 -51.68 9.36
CA GLU A 3 -60.70 -52.21 9.74
C GLU A 3 -59.59 -51.25 9.27
N PHE A 4 -59.87 -49.95 9.28
CA PHE A 4 -58.90 -48.89 8.92
C PHE A 4 -58.61 -47.93 10.09
N ALA A 5 -59.25 -48.13 11.24
CA ALA A 5 -59.30 -47.15 12.32
C ALA A 5 -58.53 -47.56 13.60
N LEU A 6 -57.72 -48.62 13.57
CA LEU A 6 -56.94 -49.07 14.73
C LEU A 6 -55.44 -49.23 14.44
N ARG A 7 -54.90 -48.39 13.55
CA ARG A 7 -53.45 -48.33 13.28
C ARG A 7 -52.84 -46.92 13.36
N ALA A 8 -53.60 -45.96 13.91
CA ALA A 8 -53.19 -44.56 14.04
C ALA A 8 -53.02 -44.10 15.50
N LEU A 9 -53.13 -45.00 16.48
CA LEU A 9 -53.12 -44.67 17.91
C LEU A 9 -52.08 -45.49 18.70
N TYR A 10 -50.84 -45.59 18.19
CA TYR A 10 -49.67 -45.88 19.04
C TYR A 10 -48.35 -45.70 18.26
N LEU A 11 -47.68 -44.54 18.40
CA LEU A 11 -46.26 -44.44 18.74
C LEU A 11 -45.78 -42.97 18.76
N PRO A 12 -45.17 -42.49 19.86
CA PRO A 12 -44.49 -41.20 19.94
C PRO A 12 -42.95 -41.34 19.84
N GLY A 13 -42.28 -40.29 19.36
CA GLY A 13 -40.81 -40.15 19.36
C GLY A 13 -40.21 -40.17 17.94
N THR A 14 -39.30 -39.29 17.53
CA THR A 14 -38.32 -38.50 18.28
C THR A 14 -38.00 -37.20 17.53
N TRP A 15 -37.90 -36.11 18.29
CA TRP A 15 -37.59 -34.75 17.86
C TRP A 15 -36.09 -34.56 17.62
N GLU A 16 -35.57 -34.94 16.46
CA GLU A 16 -34.13 -34.82 16.26
C GLU A 16 -33.71 -34.68 14.80
N ASP A 17 -34.16 -33.60 14.15
CA ASP A 17 -33.42 -33.04 13.02
C ASP A 17 -33.33 -31.53 13.21
N ARG A 18 -32.54 -31.16 14.23
CA ARG A 18 -31.95 -29.83 14.35
C ARG A 18 -31.09 -29.64 13.09
N ILE A 19 -31.65 -29.03 12.05
CA ILE A 19 -30.89 -28.58 10.88
C ILE A 19 -29.96 -27.46 11.37
N PHE A 20 -28.78 -27.84 11.86
CA PHE A 20 -27.67 -26.93 12.04
C PHE A 20 -27.30 -26.44 10.63
N PHE A 21 -27.73 -25.22 10.30
CA PHE A 21 -27.26 -24.51 9.11
C PHE A 21 -25.76 -24.20 9.29
N MET A 22 -24.90 -25.13 8.88
CA MET A 22 -23.47 -24.88 8.71
C MET A 22 -23.27 -23.92 7.53
N ALA A 23 -22.92 -22.67 7.81
CA ALA A 23 -22.58 -21.70 6.77
C ALA A 23 -21.24 -22.06 6.12
N LYS A 24 -21.23 -22.20 4.79
CA LYS A 24 -20.04 -22.54 4.01
C LYS A 24 -19.26 -21.25 3.69
N VAL A 25 -18.17 -21.01 4.43
CA VAL A 25 -17.25 -19.89 4.16
C VAL A 25 -16.35 -20.27 3.00
N PHE A 26 -16.51 -19.58 1.87
CA PHE A 26 -15.57 -19.66 0.75
C PHE A 26 -14.57 -18.52 0.84
N THR A 27 -13.30 -18.84 1.02
CA THR A 27 -12.20 -17.88 0.89
C THR A 27 -11.89 -17.75 -0.59
N ILE A 28 -12.09 -16.57 -1.18
CA ILE A 28 -11.67 -16.28 -2.55
C ILE A 28 -10.17 -15.96 -2.48
N PRO A 29 -9.26 -16.81 -2.97
CA PRO A 29 -7.85 -16.49 -2.98
C PRO A 29 -7.62 -15.36 -3.99
N VAL A 30 -7.33 -14.16 -3.49
CA VAL A 30 -6.84 -13.07 -4.33
C VAL A 30 -5.38 -13.40 -4.65
N PRO A 31 -5.01 -13.64 -5.92
CA PRO A 31 -3.61 -13.84 -6.26
C PRO A 31 -2.84 -12.59 -5.82
N PRO A 32 -1.72 -12.74 -5.08
CA PRO A 32 -0.93 -11.58 -4.73
C PRO A 32 -0.56 -10.87 -6.03
N LYS A 33 -0.69 -9.53 -6.03
CA LYS A 33 -0.29 -8.73 -7.19
C LYS A 33 1.21 -8.91 -7.38
N PHE A 34 1.64 -9.90 -8.17
CA PHE A 34 3.02 -10.06 -8.66
C PHE A 34 3.42 -8.93 -9.64
N GLY A 35 2.63 -7.86 -9.69
CA GLY A 35 2.72 -6.75 -10.62
C GLY A 35 3.19 -5.45 -10.01
N SER A 36 3.87 -5.43 -8.85
CA SER A 36 4.86 -4.37 -8.71
C SER A 36 6.08 -4.80 -9.51
N LYS A 37 6.01 -4.69 -10.85
CA LYS A 37 7.23 -4.46 -11.63
C LYS A 37 7.95 -3.39 -10.84
N ARG A 38 9.09 -3.73 -10.24
CA ARG A 38 9.98 -2.76 -9.61
C ARG A 38 10.31 -1.84 -10.77
N ARG A 39 9.56 -0.73 -10.86
CA ARG A 39 9.73 0.23 -11.95
C ARG A 39 11.19 0.60 -11.80
N GLU A 40 12.01 0.23 -12.78
CA GLU A 40 13.36 0.76 -12.86
C GLU A 40 13.14 2.26 -12.96
N ARG A 41 13.29 2.92 -11.81
CA ARG A 41 13.17 4.36 -11.69
C ARG A 41 14.47 4.87 -12.27
N THR A 42 14.54 4.95 -13.58
CA THR A 42 15.56 5.75 -14.24
C THR A 42 15.33 7.17 -13.76
N ALA A 43 16.26 7.69 -12.97
CA ALA A 43 16.27 9.12 -12.66
C ALA A 43 16.32 9.85 -14.01
N ASP A 44 15.30 10.64 -14.31
CA ASP A 44 15.29 11.46 -15.51
C ASP A 44 16.58 12.31 -15.49
N PRO A 45 17.44 12.29 -16.53
CA PRO A 45 18.68 13.05 -16.56
C PRO A 45 18.48 14.53 -16.19
N ARG A 46 17.34 15.11 -16.58
CA ARG A 46 16.97 16.49 -16.24
C ARG A 46 16.85 16.73 -14.74
N TYR A 47 16.47 15.70 -14.01
CA TYR A 47 16.31 15.73 -12.56
C TYR A 47 17.66 15.71 -11.84
N VAL A 48 18.61 14.92 -12.35
CA VAL A 48 19.99 14.85 -11.83
C VAL A 48 20.73 16.15 -12.06
N ASP A 49 20.59 16.73 -13.25
CA ASP A 49 21.23 18.01 -13.58
C ASP A 49 20.64 19.16 -12.75
N GLY A 50 19.32 19.17 -12.52
CA GLY A 50 18.66 20.12 -11.63
C GLY A 50 19.17 20.03 -10.18
N GLN A 51 19.37 18.81 -9.67
CA GLN A 51 19.93 18.60 -8.34
C GLN A 51 21.37 19.13 -8.24
N ARG A 52 22.22 18.82 -9.23
CA ARG A 52 23.60 19.31 -9.29
C ARG A 52 23.66 20.83 -9.30
N LEU A 53 22.81 21.47 -10.11
CA LEU A 53 22.75 22.92 -10.21
C LEU A 53 22.35 23.58 -8.87
N LEU A 54 21.39 23.02 -8.15
CA LEU A 54 20.96 23.55 -6.84
C LEU A 54 22.04 23.39 -5.77
N VAL A 55 22.77 22.27 -5.76
CA VAL A 55 23.91 22.07 -4.87
C VAL A 55 25.04 23.06 -5.19
N GLU A 56 25.32 23.29 -6.47
CA GLU A 56 26.33 24.25 -6.90
C GLU A 56 25.94 25.68 -6.48
N ALA A 57 24.67 26.06 -6.64
CA ALA A 57 24.15 27.35 -6.19
C ALA A 57 24.33 27.54 -4.67
N MET A 58 24.06 26.52 -3.86
CA MET A 58 24.31 26.57 -2.41
C MET A 58 25.80 26.79 -2.09
N LYS A 59 26.72 26.16 -2.83
CA LYS A 59 28.17 26.38 -2.66
C LYS A 59 28.54 27.83 -2.97
N TYR A 60 28.03 28.39 -4.06
CA TYR A 60 28.26 29.80 -4.42
C TYR A 60 27.73 30.76 -3.35
N LEU A 61 26.54 30.50 -2.81
CA LEU A 61 25.98 31.30 -1.72
C LEU A 61 26.81 31.21 -0.44
N ALA A 62 27.32 30.03 -0.11
CA ALA A 62 28.18 29.83 1.05
C ALA A 62 29.58 30.47 0.89
N GLN A 63 30.12 30.47 -0.34
CA GLN A 63 31.43 31.08 -0.65
C GLN A 63 31.38 32.61 -0.71
N SER A 64 30.25 33.17 -1.14
CA SER A 64 30.09 34.63 -1.26
C SER A 64 29.88 35.30 0.11
N ASP A 65 28.85 34.88 0.85
CA ASP A 65 28.59 35.34 2.22
C ASP A 65 27.66 34.35 2.94
N PRO A 66 28.17 33.48 3.80
CA PRO A 66 27.35 32.45 4.45
C PRO A 66 26.39 33.01 5.51
N VAL A 67 26.67 34.19 6.08
CA VAL A 67 25.84 34.78 7.14
C VAL A 67 24.63 35.48 6.52
N SER A 68 24.88 36.29 5.49
CA SER A 68 23.82 36.99 4.76
C SER A 68 22.93 36.01 3.96
N ASN A 69 23.52 34.96 3.39
CA ASN A 69 22.80 34.02 2.53
C ASN A 69 22.18 32.82 3.26
N ARG A 70 22.20 32.79 4.60
CA ARG A 70 21.75 31.63 5.39
C ARG A 70 20.30 31.22 5.05
N SER A 71 19.40 32.18 4.94
CA SER A 71 17.98 31.94 4.63
C SER A 71 17.79 31.35 3.22
N ALA A 72 18.57 31.82 2.24
CA ALA A 72 18.55 31.30 0.88
C ALA A 72 19.08 29.86 0.82
N ILE A 73 20.18 29.58 1.52
CA ILE A 73 20.75 28.23 1.64
C ILE A 73 19.75 27.29 2.31
N GLU A 74 19.07 27.74 3.36
CA GLU A 74 18.05 26.96 4.07
C GLU A 74 16.86 26.62 3.16
N LEU A 75 16.32 27.60 2.44
CA LEU A 75 15.23 27.42 1.49
C LEU A 75 15.59 26.39 0.41
N ILE A 76 16.76 26.51 -0.20
CA ILE A 76 17.22 25.58 -1.24
C ILE A 76 17.43 24.20 -0.63
N SER A 77 18.02 24.12 0.57
CA SER A 77 18.24 22.83 1.24
C SER A 77 16.94 22.10 1.54
N GLU A 78 15.88 22.82 1.91
CA GLU A 78 14.57 22.24 2.18
C GLU A 78 13.90 21.76 0.89
N HIS A 79 13.97 22.57 -0.18
CA HIS A 79 13.52 22.14 -1.50
C HIS A 79 14.24 20.86 -1.95
N VAL A 80 15.55 20.79 -1.71
CA VAL A 80 16.34 19.64 -2.12
C VAL A 80 15.92 18.38 -1.35
N ARG A 81 15.76 18.48 -0.02
CA ARG A 81 15.36 17.35 0.84
C ARG A 81 13.93 16.85 0.56
N THR A 82 13.01 17.74 0.20
CA THR A 82 11.60 17.39 0.00
C THR A 82 11.28 16.92 -1.41
N ARG A 83 11.94 17.50 -2.42
CA ARG A 83 11.69 17.18 -3.82
C ARG A 83 12.53 16.00 -4.26
N PHE A 84 13.86 16.02 -4.05
CA PHE A 84 14.73 14.90 -4.40
C PHE A 84 14.65 13.84 -3.30
N ARG A 85 13.81 12.82 -3.50
CA ARG A 85 13.78 11.69 -2.57
C ARG A 85 15.08 10.90 -2.71
N MET A 86 15.60 10.42 -1.58
CA MET A 86 16.78 9.57 -1.38
C MET A 86 16.90 8.32 -2.31
N SER A 87 15.89 8.05 -3.15
CA SER A 87 15.85 6.97 -4.14
C SER A 87 16.42 7.36 -5.50
N ASP A 88 16.52 8.65 -5.82
CA ASP A 88 17.19 9.16 -7.01
C ASP A 88 18.68 9.35 -6.67
N SER A 89 19.34 8.23 -6.38
CA SER A 89 20.78 8.23 -6.15
C SER A 89 21.48 8.55 -7.47
N PRO A 90 22.38 9.54 -7.52
CA PRO A 90 23.23 9.78 -8.71
C PRO A 90 24.25 8.65 -8.94
N LEU A 91 24.32 7.69 -8.01
CA LEU A 91 25.05 6.44 -8.14
C LEU A 91 24.05 5.38 -8.64
N GLY A 92 23.85 5.35 -9.95
CA GLY A 92 23.27 4.18 -10.64
C GLY A 92 24.29 3.05 -10.72
#